data_AF-A0AAU8JAI5-F1
#
_entry.id   AF-A0AAU8JAI5-F1
#
_cell.length_a   1.000
_cell.length_b   1.000
_cell.length_c   1.000
_cell.angle_alpha   90.00
_cell.angle_beta   90.00
_cell.angle_gamma   90.00
#
_symmetry.space_group_name_H-M   'P 1'
#
loop_
_entity.id
_entity.type
_entity.pdbx_description
1 polymer ?
#
loop_
_entity_poly.entity_id
_entity_poly.type
_entity_poly.pdbx_seq_one_letter_code
_entity_poly.pdbx_strand_id
1 'polypeptide(L)'
;MANSAASGKLEKAKLISQESDTIEFMFNPNELVFQRSIQVNASKGARTKRGLPKVSFAYPEPYTLTISNIVFDTYEDGSNVMDKYINKLKKSVEFATKGSGKDKRPPIYVFTWGQQQYIRCFVQQISYRLTRFLRDGTPVQARVDLTLTEVDQV
;
A
#
# COMPACT_ATOMS: atom_id res chain seq x y z
N MET A 1 4.94 14.40 31.77
CA MET A 1 4.96 13.00 31.34
C MET A 1 6.10 12.84 30.35
N ALA A 2 6.97 11.86 30.59
CA ALA A 2 8.30 11.78 30.01
C ALA A 2 8.27 11.63 28.48
N ASN A 3 8.98 12.53 27.81
CA ASN A 3 9.28 12.43 26.38
C ASN A 3 10.31 11.31 26.22
N SER A 4 9.86 10.12 25.81
CA SER A 4 10.75 9.00 25.52
C SER A 4 11.56 9.36 24.27
N ALA A 5 12.84 9.66 24.44
CA ALA A 5 13.76 9.88 23.35
C ALA A 5 13.74 8.63 22.44
N ALA A 6 13.37 8.82 21.17
CA ALA A 6 13.43 7.77 20.18
C ALA A 6 14.87 7.22 20.13
N SER A 7 15.06 5.94 20.48
CA SER A 7 16.31 5.26 20.17
C SER A 7 16.56 5.43 18.68
N GLY A 8 17.76 5.84 18.26
CA GLY A 8 18.13 6.06 16.85
C GLY A 8 18.12 4.80 15.96
N LYS A 9 17.32 3.80 16.31
CA LYS A 9 17.12 2.57 15.55
C LYS A 9 16.22 2.88 14.34
N LEU A 10 16.68 2.46 13.16
CA LEU A 10 15.89 2.54 11.95
C LEU A 10 14.66 1.63 12.06
N GLU A 11 13.47 2.23 12.06
CA GLU A 11 12.21 1.51 11.98
C GLU A 11 11.81 1.32 10.51
N LYS A 12 11.41 0.09 10.17
CA LYS A 12 11.00 -0.28 8.81
C LYS A 12 9.50 -0.14 8.61
N ALA A 13 9.09 0.32 7.43
CA ALA A 13 7.70 0.30 7.01
C ALA A 13 7.19 -1.15 6.80
N LYS A 14 5.93 -1.40 7.17
CA LYS A 14 5.33 -2.75 7.16
C LYS A 14 3.86 -2.69 6.72
N LEU A 15 3.42 -3.76 6.06
CA LEU A 15 2.00 -4.11 5.95
C LEU A 15 1.75 -5.30 6.87
N ILE A 16 0.99 -5.07 7.94
CA ILE A 16 0.69 -6.08 8.96
C ILE A 16 -0.72 -6.61 8.72
N SER A 17 -0.87 -7.94 8.66
CA SER A 17 -2.17 -8.60 8.51
C SER A 17 -2.29 -9.78 9.48
N GLN A 18 -3.52 -10.05 9.91
CA GLN A 18 -3.88 -11.30 10.59
C GLN A 18 -4.39 -12.37 9.61
N GLU A 19 -4.74 -11.95 8.38
CA GLU A 19 -5.32 -12.78 7.31
C GLU A 19 -4.27 -13.29 6.32
N SER A 20 -3.06 -12.72 6.35
CA SER A 20 -1.93 -13.06 5.49
C SER A 20 -0.60 -12.81 6.22
N ASP A 21 0.51 -13.05 5.55
CA ASP A 21 1.83 -12.77 6.06
C ASP A 21 2.08 -11.26 6.18
N THR A 22 2.83 -10.87 7.20
CA THR A 22 3.38 -9.50 7.27
C THR A 22 4.40 -9.29 6.16
N ILE A 23 4.29 -8.15 5.50
CA ILE A 23 5.23 -7.68 4.47
C ILE A 23 6.06 -6.56 5.08
N GLU A 24 7.33 -6.84 5.35
CA GLU A 24 8.31 -5.82 5.78
C GLU A 24 9.05 -5.29 4.56
N PHE A 25 9.18 -3.97 4.47
CA PHE A 25 9.86 -3.33 3.36
C PHE A 25 11.37 -3.40 3.59
N MET A 26 12.13 -3.79 2.56
CA MET A 26 13.58 -3.90 2.70
C MET A 26 14.23 -2.52 2.95
N PHE A 27 13.78 -1.53 2.18
CA PHE A 27 14.11 -0.12 2.33
C PHE A 27 12.84 0.68 2.53
N ASN A 28 12.94 1.73 3.35
CA ASN A 28 11.80 2.61 3.58
C ASN A 28 11.49 3.44 2.34
N PRO A 29 10.20 3.74 2.08
CA PRO A 29 9.83 4.65 1.01
C PRO A 29 10.29 6.07 1.34
N ASN A 30 10.65 6.85 0.31
CA ASN A 30 11.04 8.26 0.49
C ASN A 30 9.82 9.18 0.67
N GLU A 31 8.66 8.75 0.18
CA GLU A 31 7.41 9.49 0.25
C GLU A 31 6.21 8.54 0.36
N LEU A 32 5.11 9.05 0.89
CA LEU A 32 3.82 8.39 0.95
C LEU A 32 2.79 9.34 0.33
N VAL A 33 2.12 8.93 -0.73
CA VAL A 33 1.17 9.79 -1.42
C VAL A 33 -0.24 9.34 -1.11
N PHE A 34 -0.97 10.16 -0.35
CA PHE A 34 -2.37 9.91 0.01
C PHE A 34 -3.29 10.75 -0.87
N GLN A 35 -4.33 10.13 -1.41
CA GLN A 35 -5.35 10.78 -2.21
C GLN A 35 -6.74 10.38 -1.76
N ARG A 36 -7.68 11.33 -1.85
CA ARG A 36 -9.11 11.08 -1.70
C ARG A 36 -9.88 12.13 -2.49
N SER A 37 -10.99 11.72 -3.09
CA SER A 37 -11.90 12.62 -3.79
C SER A 37 -13.32 12.45 -3.27
N ILE A 38 -14.15 13.48 -3.49
CA ILE A 38 -15.59 13.40 -3.32
C ILE A 38 -16.24 13.60 -4.68
N GLN A 39 -17.21 12.75 -5.02
CA GLN A 39 -17.96 12.96 -6.26
C GLN A 39 -18.95 14.12 -6.08
N VAL A 40 -18.96 15.03 -7.06
CA VAL A 40 -19.79 16.24 -7.03
C VAL A 40 -20.65 16.29 -8.28
N ASN A 41 -21.94 16.47 -8.10
CA ASN A 41 -22.91 16.61 -9.19
C ASN A 41 -23.27 18.08 -9.37
N ALA A 42 -22.85 18.68 -10.48
CA ALA A 42 -23.15 20.08 -10.79
C ALA A 42 -24.44 20.19 -11.63
N SER A 43 -25.38 21.01 -11.17
CA SER A 43 -26.60 21.31 -11.91
C SER A 43 -26.31 22.17 -13.14
N LYS A 44 -26.71 21.71 -14.33
CA LYS A 44 -26.54 22.47 -15.58
C LYS A 44 -27.42 23.72 -15.65
N GLY A 45 -28.61 23.69 -15.06
CA GLY A 45 -29.60 24.79 -15.13
C GLY A 45 -29.73 25.65 -13.87
N ALA A 46 -29.30 25.17 -12.70
CA ALA A 46 -29.38 25.96 -11.48
C ALA A 46 -28.07 26.71 -11.18
N ARG A 47 -28.19 28.01 -10.91
CA ARG A 47 -27.05 28.88 -10.54
C ARG A 47 -27.21 29.46 -9.14
N THR A 48 -26.09 29.72 -8.50
CA THR A 48 -26.01 30.56 -7.30
C THR A 48 -26.17 32.02 -7.68
N LYS A 49 -26.35 32.90 -6.69
CA LYS A 49 -26.40 34.37 -6.91
C LYS A 49 -25.14 34.94 -7.60
N ARG A 50 -24.01 34.22 -7.54
CA ARG A 50 -22.74 34.58 -8.21
C ARG A 50 -22.57 33.94 -9.59
N GLY A 51 -23.59 33.27 -10.12
CA GLY A 51 -23.51 32.61 -11.44
C GLY A 51 -22.78 31.26 -11.46
N LEU A 52 -22.35 30.73 -10.31
CA LEU A 52 -21.74 29.39 -10.22
C LEU A 52 -22.81 28.29 -10.28
N PRO A 53 -22.55 27.12 -10.90
CA PRO A 53 -23.43 25.97 -10.82
C PRO A 53 -23.75 25.59 -9.37
N LYS A 54 -25.01 25.32 -9.05
CA LYS A 54 -25.34 24.66 -7.79
C LYS A 54 -24.81 23.23 -7.83
N VAL A 55 -24.20 22.78 -6.74
CA VAL A 55 -23.64 21.43 -6.63
C VAL A 55 -24.34 20.65 -5.52
N SER A 56 -24.48 19.34 -5.72
CA SER A 56 -24.74 18.38 -4.65
C SER A 56 -23.54 17.47 -4.48
N PHE A 57 -23.25 17.10 -3.24
CA PHE A 57 -22.15 16.21 -2.88
C PHE A 57 -22.68 14.79 -2.75
N ALA A 58 -22.00 13.82 -3.37
CA ALA A 58 -22.23 12.41 -3.12
C ALA A 58 -21.38 11.96 -1.91
N TYR A 59 -20.98 10.69 -1.89
CA TYR A 59 -20.16 10.13 -0.82
C TYR A 59 -18.65 10.36 -1.08
N PRO A 60 -17.84 10.46 -0.02
CA PRO A 60 -16.38 10.43 -0.16
C PRO A 60 -15.93 9.06 -0.66
N GLU A 61 -14.99 9.03 -1.59
CA GLU A 61 -14.30 7.80 -1.95
C GLU A 61 -13.34 7.38 -0.81
N PRO A 62 -12.98 6.09 -0.71
CA PRO A 62 -11.95 5.64 0.22
C PRO A 62 -10.60 6.33 -0.06
N TYR A 63 -9.77 6.52 0.96
CA TYR A 63 -8.40 6.96 0.72
C TYR A 63 -7.62 5.93 -0.11
N THR A 64 -6.81 6.42 -1.04
CA THR A 64 -5.76 5.65 -1.70
C THR A 64 -4.41 6.09 -1.16
N LEU A 65 -3.53 5.14 -0.89
CA LEU A 65 -2.12 5.37 -0.62
C LEU A 65 -1.29 4.74 -1.74
N THR A 66 -0.57 5.55 -2.50
CA THR A 66 0.43 5.10 -3.48
C THR A 66 1.82 5.15 -2.86
N ILE A 67 2.55 4.04 -2.97
CA ILE A 67 3.95 3.93 -2.58
C ILE A 67 4.73 3.44 -3.79
N SER A 68 5.60 4.29 -4.31
CA SER A 68 6.35 4.01 -5.54
C SER A 68 7.80 3.67 -5.26
N ASN A 69 8.41 2.96 -6.20
CA ASN A 69 9.83 2.68 -6.25
C ASN A 69 10.37 1.94 -5.01
N ILE A 70 9.57 1.02 -4.45
CA ILE A 70 10.01 0.14 -3.37
C ILE A 70 11.04 -0.83 -3.95
N VAL A 71 12.23 -0.90 -3.35
CA VAL A 71 13.31 -1.78 -3.82
C VAL A 71 13.38 -3.02 -2.94
N PHE A 72 13.50 -4.18 -3.58
CA PHE A 72 13.96 -5.42 -2.97
C PHE A 72 15.22 -5.87 -3.68
N ASP A 73 16.28 -6.17 -2.93
CA ASP A 73 17.60 -6.53 -3.46
C ASP A 73 18.13 -7.76 -2.71
N THR A 74 18.57 -8.75 -3.46
CA THR A 74 19.16 -10.00 -2.98
C THR A 74 20.47 -10.30 -3.71
N TYR A 75 21.09 -9.28 -4.30
CA TYR A 75 22.30 -9.42 -5.11
C TYR A 75 23.47 -9.99 -4.30
N GLU A 76 23.74 -9.41 -3.13
CA GLU A 76 24.81 -9.87 -2.23
C GLU A 76 24.57 -11.30 -1.73
N ASP A 77 23.30 -11.67 -1.52
CA ASP A 77 22.92 -13.02 -1.10
C ASP A 77 22.95 -14.02 -2.28
N GLY A 78 22.98 -13.55 -3.52
CA GLY A 78 22.85 -14.37 -4.74
C GLY A 78 21.52 -15.13 -4.84
N SER A 79 20.50 -14.75 -4.07
CA SER A 79 19.24 -15.49 -3.98
C SER A 79 18.15 -14.89 -4.86
N ASN A 80 17.18 -15.70 -5.29
CA ASN A 80 16.09 -15.22 -6.13
C ASN A 80 15.17 -14.25 -5.36
N VAL A 81 15.07 -13.00 -5.83
CA VAL A 81 14.24 -11.96 -5.19
C VAL A 81 12.75 -12.30 -5.25
N MET A 82 12.33 -13.08 -6.26
CA MET A 82 10.95 -13.51 -6.43
C MET A 82 10.49 -14.36 -5.26
N ASP A 83 11.29 -15.36 -4.91
CA ASP A 83 10.94 -16.32 -3.87
C ASP A 83 11.00 -15.69 -2.49
N LYS A 84 11.97 -14.79 -2.27
CA LYS A 84 12.18 -14.15 -0.96
C LYS A 84 11.14 -13.06 -0.67
N TYR A 85 10.71 -12.29 -1.68
CA TYR A 85 9.88 -11.09 -1.47
C TYR A 85 8.67 -10.98 -2.39
N ILE A 86 8.86 -11.08 -3.70
CA ILE A 86 7.81 -10.70 -4.66
C ILE A 86 6.62 -11.66 -4.66
N ASN A 87 6.84 -12.95 -4.47
CA ASN A 87 5.76 -13.93 -4.38
C ASN A 87 4.87 -13.69 -3.16
N LYS A 88 5.43 -13.21 -2.03
CA LYS A 88 4.62 -12.80 -0.86
C LYS A 88 3.78 -11.56 -1.19
N LEU A 89 4.35 -10.60 -1.88
CA LEU A 89 3.64 -9.40 -2.34
C LEU A 89 2.51 -9.73 -3.32
N LYS A 90 2.72 -10.67 -4.26
CA LYS A 90 1.66 -11.13 -5.18
C LYS A 90 0.46 -11.72 -4.44
N LYS A 91 0.70 -12.51 -3.39
CA LYS A 91 -0.37 -13.07 -2.55
C LYS A 91 -1.22 -12.01 -1.83
N SER A 92 -0.74 -10.77 -1.71
CA SER A 92 -1.49 -9.68 -1.06
C SER A 92 -2.68 -9.17 -1.88
N VAL A 93 -2.68 -9.43 -3.20
CA VAL A 93 -3.81 -9.10 -4.10
C VAL A 93 -4.67 -10.31 -4.44
N GLU A 94 -4.28 -11.50 -3.98
CA GLU A 94 -5.07 -12.74 -4.08
C GLU A 94 -6.07 -12.82 -2.91
N PHE A 95 -6.99 -13.79 -2.92
CA PHE A 95 -7.89 -13.99 -1.79
C PHE A 95 -7.14 -14.43 -0.53
N ALA A 96 -7.62 -13.95 0.62
CA ALA A 96 -7.07 -14.33 1.90
C ALA A 96 -7.18 -15.84 2.13
N THR A 97 -6.16 -16.42 2.77
CA THR A 97 -6.09 -17.87 3.03
C THR A 97 -6.62 -18.26 4.41
N LYS A 98 -6.85 -17.28 5.28
CA LYS A 98 -7.34 -17.43 6.66
C LYS A 98 -8.11 -16.19 7.12
N GLY A 99 -8.73 -16.29 8.29
CA GLY A 99 -9.53 -15.20 8.88
C GLY A 99 -10.92 -15.06 8.24
N SER A 100 -11.63 -13.99 8.58
CA SER A 100 -13.00 -13.76 8.13
C SER A 100 -13.12 -13.47 6.63
N GLY A 101 -12.04 -12.95 6.03
CA GLY A 101 -11.91 -12.72 4.59
C GLY A 101 -11.55 -13.94 3.75
N LYS A 102 -11.33 -15.12 4.37
CA LYS A 102 -10.86 -16.32 3.67
C LYS A 102 -11.72 -16.64 2.44
N ASP A 103 -11.07 -16.82 1.29
CA ASP A 103 -11.66 -17.18 -0.01
C ASP A 103 -12.73 -16.19 -0.54
N LYS A 104 -12.89 -15.00 0.06
CA LYS A 104 -13.95 -14.03 -0.28
C LYS A 104 -13.42 -12.70 -0.80
N ARG A 105 -12.28 -12.25 -0.28
CA ARG A 105 -11.67 -10.96 -0.60
C ARG A 105 -10.17 -11.00 -0.33
N PRO A 106 -9.40 -10.02 -0.84
CA PRO A 106 -8.00 -9.88 -0.45
C PRO A 106 -7.81 -9.68 1.06
N PRO A 107 -6.63 -10.04 1.60
CA PRO A 107 -6.29 -9.78 2.99
C PRO A 107 -6.34 -8.30 3.32
N ILE A 108 -6.83 -7.97 4.52
CA ILE A 108 -6.72 -6.62 5.06
C ILE A 108 -5.40 -6.48 5.79
N TYR A 109 -4.76 -5.35 5.56
CA TYR A 109 -3.52 -4.92 6.16
C TYR A 109 -3.70 -3.61 6.93
N VAL A 110 -2.79 -3.35 7.85
CA VAL A 110 -2.52 -2.01 8.38
C VAL A 110 -1.12 -1.63 7.91
N PHE A 111 -1.01 -0.52 7.16
CA PHE A 111 0.29 0.05 6.82
C PHE A 111 0.82 0.85 8.01
N THR A 112 2.00 0.48 8.47
CA THR A 112 2.64 1.07 9.64
C THR A 112 4.08 1.45 9.33
N TRP A 113 4.57 2.50 9.97
CA TRP A 113 5.98 2.85 9.94
C TRP A 113 6.37 3.51 11.27
N GLY A 114 7.26 2.85 12.01
CA GLY A 114 7.54 3.18 13.40
C GLY A 114 6.30 2.93 14.26
N GLN A 115 5.95 3.89 15.12
CA GLN A 115 4.77 3.81 15.98
C GLN A 115 3.48 4.25 15.27
N GLN A 116 3.58 4.85 14.08
CA GLN A 116 2.44 5.38 13.37
C GLN A 116 1.74 4.29 12.55
N GLN A 117 0.42 4.18 12.74
CA GLN A 117 -0.47 3.46 11.83
C GLN A 117 -1.09 4.47 10.87
N TYR A 118 -0.85 4.30 9.57
CA TYR A 118 -1.26 5.30 8.57
C TYR A 118 -2.62 5.00 7.98
N ILE A 119 -2.86 3.74 7.60
CA ILE A 119 -4.08 3.35 6.89
C ILE A 119 -4.36 1.87 7.11
N ARG A 120 -5.63 1.53 7.33
CA ARG A 120 -6.15 0.17 7.23
C ARG A 120 -6.66 -0.04 5.82
N CYS A 121 -6.08 -0.99 5.10
CA CYS A 121 -6.22 -1.07 3.65
C CYS A 121 -6.20 -2.51 3.14
N PHE A 122 -6.64 -2.72 1.91
CA PHE A 122 -6.23 -3.86 1.10
C PHE A 122 -5.27 -3.39 0.00
N VAL A 123 -4.49 -4.31 -0.58
CA VAL A 123 -3.65 -4.00 -1.73
C VAL A 123 -4.54 -4.05 -2.97
N GLN A 124 -4.78 -2.90 -3.60
CA GLN A 124 -5.59 -2.82 -4.81
C GLN A 124 -4.78 -3.19 -6.05
N GLN A 125 -3.52 -2.75 -6.10
CA GLN A 125 -2.66 -3.00 -7.24
C GLN A 125 -1.20 -3.17 -6.80
N ILE A 126 -0.54 -4.11 -7.46
CA ILE A 126 0.90 -4.27 -7.47
C ILE A 126 1.42 -4.19 -8.90
N SER A 127 2.44 -3.37 -9.12
CA SER A 127 3.26 -3.39 -10.33
C SER A 127 4.70 -3.64 -9.93
N TYR A 128 5.37 -4.60 -10.56
CA TYR A 128 6.77 -4.87 -10.26
C TYR A 128 7.58 -5.08 -11.53
N ARG A 129 8.86 -4.70 -11.46
CA ARG A 129 9.84 -4.90 -12.52
C ARG A 129 11.05 -5.60 -11.93
N LEU A 130 11.43 -6.72 -12.54
CA LEU A 130 12.69 -7.40 -12.20
C LEU A 130 13.84 -6.64 -12.85
N THR A 131 14.87 -6.38 -12.06
CA THR A 131 16.06 -5.62 -12.44
C THR A 131 17.27 -6.33 -11.87
N ARG A 132 18.39 -6.35 -12.58
CA ARG A 132 19.59 -7.14 -12.23
C ARG A 132 19.33 -8.65 -12.15
N PHE A 133 20.16 -9.36 -12.89
CA PHE A 133 20.09 -10.81 -13.01
C PHE A 133 21.50 -11.37 -12.82
N LEU A 134 21.59 -12.55 -12.20
CA LEU A 134 22.83 -13.32 -12.20
C LEU A 134 23.10 -13.87 -13.60
N ARG A 135 24.28 -14.45 -13.79
CA ARG A 135 24.71 -15.01 -15.09
C ARG A 135 23.78 -16.11 -15.61
N ASP A 136 23.10 -16.81 -14.71
CA ASP A 136 22.13 -17.87 -15.03
C ASP A 136 20.71 -17.35 -15.29
N GLY A 137 20.49 -16.03 -15.22
CA GLY A 137 19.18 -15.41 -15.41
C GLY A 137 18.34 -15.30 -14.15
N THR A 138 18.83 -15.69 -12.97
CA THR A 138 18.12 -15.52 -11.70
C THR A 138 17.93 -14.03 -11.39
N PRO A 139 16.69 -13.54 -11.20
CA PRO A 139 16.46 -12.15 -10.83
C PRO A 139 16.83 -11.91 -9.37
N VAL A 140 17.62 -10.87 -9.11
CA VAL A 140 18.18 -10.57 -7.79
C VAL A 140 17.87 -9.15 -7.31
N GLN A 141 17.11 -8.38 -8.08
CA GLN A 141 16.51 -7.14 -7.59
C GLN A 141 15.15 -6.92 -8.26
N ALA A 142 14.27 -6.22 -7.56
CA ALA A 142 12.97 -5.82 -8.06
C ALA A 142 12.61 -4.41 -7.59
N ARG A 143 11.90 -3.67 -8.44
CA ARG A 143 11.23 -2.41 -8.09
C ARG A 143 9.73 -2.62 -8.09
N VAL A 144 9.05 -2.18 -7.04
CA VAL A 144 7.62 -2.39 -6.81
C VAL A 144 6.92 -1.06 -6.58
N ASP A 145 5.77 -0.90 -7.23
CA ASP A 145 4.81 0.17 -6.99
C ASP A 145 3.53 -0.46 -6.42
N LEU A 146 3.06 0.06 -5.28
CA LEU A 146 1.85 -0.41 -4.59
C LEU A 146 0.79 0.68 -4.57
N THR A 147 -0.45 0.26 -4.80
CA THR A 147 -1.65 1.06 -4.54
C THR A 147 -2.47 0.38 -3.47
N LEU A 148 -2.62 1.04 -2.33
CA LEU A 148 -3.37 0.57 -1.18
C LEU A 148 -4.67 1.36 -1.10
N THR A 149 -5.78 0.69 -0.84
CA THR A 149 -7.10 1.33 -0.74
C THR A 149 -7.68 1.09 0.63
N GLU A 150 -8.13 2.17 1.26
CA GLU A 150 -8.73 2.19 2.58
C GLU A 150 -9.90 1.21 2.66
N VAL A 151 -10.03 0.56 3.80
CA VAL A 151 -11.17 -0.26 4.13
C VAL A 151 -11.60 0.01 5.56
N ASP A 152 -12.90 0.28 5.70
CA ASP A 152 -13.49 0.67 6.96
C ASP A 152 -13.37 -0.42 8.03
N GLN A 153 -13.35 -0.02 9.29
CA GLN A 153 -13.49 -0.94 10.40
C GLN A 153 -14.96 -1.40 10.45
N VAL A 154 -15.20 -2.64 10.02
CA VAL A 154 -16.49 -3.30 10.25
C VAL A 154 -16.57 -3.72 11.71
#